data_AF-A0A914PFM5-F1
#
_entry.id   AF-A0A914PFM5-F1
#
_cell.length_a   1.000
_cell.length_b   1.000
_cell.length_c   1.000
_cell.angle_alpha   90.00
_cell.angle_beta   90.00
_cell.angle_gamma   90.00
#
_symmetry.space_group_name_H-M   'P 1'
#
loop_
_entity.id
_entity.type
_entity.pdbx_description
1 polymer ?
#
loop_
_entity_poly.entity_id
_entity_poly.type
_entity_poly.pdbx_seq_one_letter_code
_entity_poly.pdbx_strand_id
1 'polypeptide(L)'
;MPENEFKELCWKADYLDSQRFLEAAGDYVMAIMEEMEVKQIQEYLNIVDDYTPEERKAMEEHPLEFFTGVSIQQDETEQQPQAADNGQ
;
A
#
# COMPACT_ATOMS: atom_id res chain seq x y z
N MET A 1 5.26 -26.49 -0.09
CA MET A 1 5.87 -26.39 -1.43
C MET A 1 7.12 -25.54 -1.28
N PRO A 2 8.28 -25.96 -1.83
CA PRO A 2 9.47 -25.11 -1.90
C PRO A 2 9.16 -23.78 -2.61
N GLU A 3 9.76 -22.68 -2.16
CA GLU A 3 9.51 -21.32 -2.70
C GLU A 3 9.71 -21.23 -4.21
N ASN A 4 10.77 -21.88 -4.73
CA ASN A 4 11.09 -21.91 -6.16
C ASN A 4 9.99 -22.58 -7.00
N GLU A 5 9.34 -23.62 -6.47
CA GLU A 5 8.26 -24.33 -7.17
C GLU A 5 6.97 -23.48 -7.20
N PHE A 6 6.68 -22.76 -6.11
CA PHE A 6 5.52 -21.87 -6.05
C PHE A 6 5.65 -20.71 -7.02
N LYS A 7 6.83 -20.07 -7.07
CA LYS A 7 7.13 -18.99 -8.00
C LYS A 7 7.00 -19.43 -9.47
N GLU A 8 7.53 -20.60 -9.81
CA GLU A 8 7.40 -21.15 -11.17
C GLU A 8 5.94 -21.43 -11.54
N LEU A 9 5.13 -21.91 -10.58
CA LEU A 9 3.71 -22.15 -10.78
C LEU A 9 2.94 -20.85 -11.04
N CYS A 10 3.22 -19.79 -10.30
CA CYS A 10 2.64 -18.46 -10.54
C CYS A 10 2.99 -17.93 -11.93
N TRP A 11 4.24 -18.04 -12.37
CA TRP A 11 4.65 -17.62 -13.72
C TRP A 11 3.95 -18.41 -14.84
N LYS A 12 3.79 -19.72 -14.66
CA LYS A 12 3.04 -20.55 -15.62
C LYS A 12 1.55 -20.19 -15.64
N ALA A 13 0.97 -19.88 -14.48
CA ALA A 13 -0.41 -19.46 -14.38
C ALA A 13 -0.65 -18.11 -15.06
N ASP A 14 0.26 -17.15 -14.89
CA ASP A 14 0.24 -15.86 -15.58
C ASP A 14 0.35 -16.04 -17.11
N TYR A 15 1.30 -16.87 -17.57
CA TYR A 15 1.42 -17.19 -19.00
C TYR A 15 0.15 -17.80 -19.60
N LEU A 16 -0.59 -18.59 -18.82
CA LEU A 16 -1.84 -19.23 -19.23
C LEU A 16 -3.09 -18.36 -18.99
N ASP A 17 -2.92 -17.12 -18.53
CA ASP A 17 -4.00 -16.20 -18.12
C ASP A 17 -4.99 -16.84 -17.12
N SER A 18 -4.46 -17.64 -16.20
CA SER A 18 -5.25 -18.33 -15.17
C SER A 18 -5.49 -17.40 -13.98
N GLN A 19 -6.35 -16.40 -14.17
CA GLN A 19 -6.62 -15.36 -13.17
C GLN A 19 -7.05 -15.93 -11.82
N ARG A 20 -7.96 -16.92 -11.79
CA ARG A 20 -8.41 -17.55 -10.55
C ARG A 20 -7.28 -18.22 -9.76
N PHE A 21 -6.27 -18.74 -10.46
CA PHE A 21 -5.11 -19.31 -9.77
C PHE A 21 -4.26 -18.21 -9.16
N LEU A 22 -4.00 -17.13 -9.90
CA LEU A 22 -3.21 -16.00 -9.41
C LEU A 22 -3.89 -15.30 -8.23
N GLU A 23 -5.22 -15.19 -8.23
CA GLU A 23 -6.01 -14.71 -7.09
C GLU A 23 -5.77 -15.59 -5.86
N ALA A 24 -5.97 -16.91 -5.99
CA ALA A 24 -5.76 -17.84 -4.88
C ALA A 24 -4.30 -17.88 -4.39
N ALA A 25 -3.33 -17.72 -5.30
CA ALA A 25 -1.93 -17.61 -4.96
C ALA A 25 -1.63 -16.29 -4.20
N GLY A 26 -2.25 -15.19 -4.61
CA GLY A 26 -2.19 -13.91 -3.92
C GLY A 26 -2.75 -13.98 -2.51
N ASP A 27 -3.95 -14.56 -2.35
CA ASP A 27 -4.58 -14.78 -1.04
C ASP A 27 -3.69 -15.63 -0.12
N TYR A 28 -3.08 -16.68 -0.66
CA TYR A 28 -2.15 -17.53 0.10
C TYR A 28 -0.92 -16.75 0.59
N VAL A 29 -0.31 -15.93 -0.27
CA VAL A 29 0.84 -15.09 0.12
C VAL A 29 0.43 -14.02 1.14
N MET A 30 -0.73 -13.40 0.97
CA MET A 30 -1.27 -12.42 1.91
C MET A 30 -1.49 -13.04 3.30
N ALA A 31 -2.05 -14.24 3.37
CA ALA A 31 -2.26 -14.95 4.63
C ALA A 31 -0.93 -15.24 5.37
N ILE A 32 0.18 -15.43 4.64
CA ILE A 32 1.51 -15.58 5.26
C ILE A 32 2.01 -14.23 5.80
N MET A 33 1.76 -13.15 5.07
CA MET A 33 2.26 -11.82 5.42
C MET A 33 1.45 -11.11 6.51
N GLU A 34 0.18 -11.46 6.68
CA GLU A 34 -0.73 -10.78 7.63
C GLU A 34 -0.23 -10.84 9.08
N GLU A 35 0.54 -11.87 9.43
CA GLU A 35 1.12 -12.03 10.78
C GLU A 35 2.54 -11.45 10.91
N MET A 36 3.09 -10.85 9.85
CA MET A 36 4.48 -10.36 9.80
C MET A 36 4.57 -8.84 9.91
N GLU A 37 5.56 -8.36 10.65
CA GLU A 37 5.98 -6.96 10.60
C GLU A 37 6.66 -6.64 9.26
N VAL A 38 6.60 -5.38 8.82
CA VAL A 38 7.16 -4.94 7.52
C VAL A 38 8.61 -5.39 7.31
N LYS A 39 9.45 -5.30 8.36
CA LYS A 39 10.85 -5.74 8.28
C LYS A 39 10.98 -7.25 8.05
N GLN A 40 10.10 -8.05 8.67
CA GLN A 40 10.10 -9.50 8.49
C GLN A 40 9.65 -9.87 7.07
N ILE A 41 8.68 -9.13 6.50
CA ILE A 41 8.27 -9.30 5.10
C ILE A 41 9.43 -8.98 4.16
N GLN A 42 10.15 -7.87 4.41
CA GLN A 42 11.33 -7.49 3.62
C GLN A 42 12.41 -8.58 3.68
N GLU A 43 12.71 -9.12 4.86
CA GLU A 43 13.67 -10.21 5.02
C GLU A 43 13.20 -11.49 4.32
N TYR A 44 11.93 -11.86 4.51
CA TYR A 44 11.33 -13.06 3.92
C TYR A 44 11.33 -13.02 2.38
N LEU A 45 11.01 -11.87 1.80
CA LEU A 45 11.03 -11.65 0.35
C LEU A 45 12.40 -11.25 -0.20
N ASN A 46 13.41 -11.10 0.67
CA ASN A 46 14.74 -10.61 0.32
C ASN A 46 14.69 -9.26 -0.44
N ILE A 47 13.87 -8.34 0.05
CA ILE A 47 13.73 -6.97 -0.47
C ILE A 47 14.71 -6.07 0.29
N VAL A 48 15.54 -5.35 -0.47
CA VAL A 48 16.38 -4.28 0.08
C VAL A 48 15.53 -3.03 0.21
N ASP A 49 15.46 -2.49 1.42
CA ASP A 49 14.81 -1.21 1.69
C ASP A 49 15.70 -0.06 1.18
N ASP A 50 15.31 0.53 0.06
CA ASP A 50 16.02 1.59 -0.65
C ASP A 50 15.45 2.99 -0.40
N TYR A 51 14.47 3.13 0.50
CA TYR A 51 13.89 4.42 0.84
C TYR A 51 14.88 5.34 1.58
N THR A 52 15.03 6.55 1.04
CA THR A 52 15.72 7.67 1.69
C THR A 52 14.98 8.12 2.95
N PRO A 53 15.65 8.81 3.90
CA PRO A 53 15.00 9.38 5.08
C PRO A 53 13.83 10.31 4.74
N GLU A 54 13.95 11.09 3.67
CA GLU A 54 12.91 12.01 3.20
C GLU A 54 11.68 11.26 2.69
N GLU A 55 11.86 10.16 1.95
CA GLU A 55 10.76 9.31 1.47
C GLU A 55 10.05 8.61 2.63
N ARG A 56 10.79 8.13 3.64
CA ARG A 56 10.18 7.55 4.85
C ARG A 56 9.32 8.56 5.59
N LYS A 57 9.82 9.80 5.71
CA LYS A 57 9.06 10.88 6.32
C LYS A 57 7.79 11.17 5.53
N ALA A 58 7.86 11.20 4.20
CA ALA A 58 6.68 11.37 3.35
C ALA A 58 5.68 10.20 3.48
N MET A 59 6.14 8.96 3.63
CA MET A 59 5.28 7.81 3.95
C MET A 59 4.55 7.95 5.28
N GLU A 60 5.20 8.51 6.31
CA GLU A 60 4.59 8.71 7.63
C GLU A 60 3.60 9.88 7.65
N GLU A 61 3.95 10.99 6.98
CA GLU A 61 3.14 12.22 6.97
C GLU A 61 1.98 12.15 5.97
N HIS A 62 2.19 11.52 4.81
CA HIS A 62 1.26 11.49 3.68
C HIS A 62 1.18 10.10 3.01
N PRO A 63 0.82 9.03 3.74
CA PRO A 63 0.90 7.65 3.24
C PRO A 63 0.09 7.41 1.96
N LEU A 64 -1.14 7.92 1.88
CA LEU A 64 -2.01 7.75 0.71
C LEU A 64 -1.41 8.42 -0.54
N GLU A 65 -0.88 9.63 -0.40
CA GLU A 65 -0.28 10.36 -1.52
C GLU A 65 0.99 9.67 -2.00
N PHE A 66 1.80 9.17 -1.06
CA PHE A 66 3.02 8.44 -1.34
C PHE A 66 2.77 7.18 -2.18
N PHE A 67 1.80 6.34 -1.79
CA PHE A 67 1.54 5.07 -2.47
C PHE A 67 0.70 5.20 -3.74
N THR A 68 -0.16 6.22 -3.86
CA THR A 68 -1.05 6.38 -5.02
C THR A 68 -0.59 7.42 -6.04
N GLY A 69 0.35 8.30 -5.65
CA GLY A 69 0.75 9.46 -6.44
C GLY A 69 -0.33 10.53 -6.56
N VAL A 70 -1.42 10.44 -5.80
CA VAL A 70 -2.54 11.40 -5.82
C VAL A 70 -2.45 12.30 -4.59
N SER A 71 -2.21 13.60 -4.80
CA SER A 71 -2.27 14.59 -3.71
C SER A 71 -3.72 14.92 -3.37
N ILE A 72 -4.09 14.78 -2.09
CA ILE A 72 -5.42 15.13 -1.60
C ILE A 72 -5.37 16.59 -1.18
N GLN A 73 -5.88 17.48 -2.04
CA GLN A 73 -6.07 18.87 -1.65
C GLN A 73 -7.09 18.91 -0.50
N GLN A 74 -6.66 19.34 0.69
CA GLN A 74 -7.57 19.67 1.77
C GLN A 74 -8.36 20.92 1.34
N ASP A 75 -9.65 20.78 1.08
CA ASP A 75 -10.54 21.91 0.84
C ASP A 75 -10.60 22.78 2.10
N GLU A 76 -9.90 23.92 2.07
CA GLU A 76 -9.96 24.98 3.09
C GLU A 76 -11.27 25.79 3.01
N THR A 77 -12.43 25.12 2.94
CA THR A 77 -13.73 25.79 3.08
C THR A 77 -14.36 25.42 4.40
N GLU A 78 -13.91 26.07 5.49
CA GLU A 78 -14.78 26.44 6.61
C GLU A 78 -14.06 27.37 7.61
N GLN A 79 -13.80 28.62 7.20
CA GLN A 79 -13.70 29.74 8.15
C GLN A 79 -14.48 30.94 7.64
N GLN A 80 -15.66 31.16 8.23
CA GLN A 80 -16.03 32.47 8.78
C GLN A 80 -17.24 32.33 9.72
N PRO A 81 -17.14 32.77 11.00
CA PRO A 81 -18.31 32.93 11.85
C PRO A 81 -19.11 34.13 11.36
N GLN A 82 -20.38 33.95 11.02
CA GLN A 82 -21.29 35.05 10.72
C GLN A 82 -21.46 35.91 11.97
N ALA A 83 -20.81 37.07 11.99
CA ALA A 83 -21.19 38.18 12.84
C ALA A 83 -22.51 38.76 12.29
N ALA A 84 -23.64 38.40 12.88
CA ALA A 84 -24.88 39.14 12.72
C ALA A 84 -24.96 40.19 13.85
N ASP A 85 -24.35 41.34 13.57
CA ASP A 85 -24.53 42.60 14.30
C ASP A 85 -25.87 43.24 13.90
N ASN A 86 -26.69 43.49 14.92
CA ASN A 86 -27.78 44.45 15.09
C ASN A 86 -28.61 44.95 13.88
N GLY A 87 -29.93 44.75 13.98
CA GLY A 87 -30.94 45.53 13.28
C GLY A 87 -32.21 45.63 14.13
N GLN A 88 -32.50 46.85 14.59
CA GLN A 88 -33.62 47.28 15.44
C GLN A 88 -35.02 46.93 14.91
#